data_AF-A0A1J5L802-F1
#
_entry.id   AF-A0A1J5L802-F1
#
_cell.length_a   1.000
_cell.length_b   1.000
_cell.length_c   1.000
_cell.angle_alpha   90.00
_cell.angle_beta   90.00
_cell.angle_gamma   90.00
#
_symmetry.space_group_name_H-M   'P 1'
#
loop_
_entity.id
_entity.type
_entity.pdbx_description
1 polymer ?
#
loop_
_entity_poly.entity_id
_entity_poly.type
_entity_poly.pdbx_seq_one_letter_code
_entity_poly.pdbx_strand_id
1 'polypeptide(L)'
;MSLSTTETVGDVFKRALQDHLQKSLRTGEDWDRYKAILRDTDARLMSEQVAYKRDFSQRMAEAKQVILREESGVRLDQPLPPGAQKHSDADALDRKAGIRVQQDHDRRVAAIKKDELDAYRSLTAEIRQREAPEHRLSQQFDHPGPKRSQ
;
A
#
# COMPACT_ATOMS: atom_id res chain seq x y z
N MET A 1 14.03 -18.26 11.70
CA MET A 1 13.37 -17.05 11.19
C MET A 1 12.72 -17.41 9.86
N SER A 2 11.42 -17.69 9.84
CA SER A 2 10.70 -17.88 8.57
C SER A 2 10.44 -16.49 7.99
N LEU A 3 11.15 -16.12 6.92
CA LEU A 3 10.66 -15.09 6.02
C LEU A 3 9.23 -15.50 5.65
N SER A 4 8.26 -14.67 6.02
CA SER A 4 6.85 -14.93 5.75
C SER A 4 6.70 -15.21 4.27
N THR A 5 6.31 -16.44 3.91
CA THR A 5 6.20 -16.90 2.51
C THR A 5 5.36 -15.93 1.67
N THR A 6 4.41 -15.24 2.32
CA THR A 6 3.58 -14.17 1.79
C THR A 6 4.36 -12.92 1.35
N GLU A 7 5.36 -12.46 2.11
CA GLU A 7 6.20 -11.31 1.75
C GLU A 7 7.08 -11.65 0.54
N THR A 8 7.66 -12.84 0.52
CA THR A 8 8.46 -13.32 -0.63
C THR A 8 7.62 -13.44 -1.91
N VAL A 9 6.36 -13.87 -1.81
CA VAL A 9 5.46 -13.94 -2.99
C VAL A 9 5.06 -12.53 -3.46
N GLY A 10 4.78 -11.62 -2.53
CA GLY A 10 4.45 -10.23 -2.85
C GLY A 10 5.58 -9.50 -3.59
N ASP A 11 6.82 -9.64 -3.10
CA ASP A 11 7.98 -9.02 -3.73
C ASP A 11 8.29 -9.61 -5.11
N VAL A 12 8.14 -10.93 -5.28
CA VAL A 12 8.26 -11.59 -6.59
C VAL A 12 7.19 -11.09 -7.56
N PHE A 13 5.93 -10.98 -7.12
CA PHE A 13 4.85 -10.47 -7.95
C PHE A 13 5.09 -9.01 -8.37
N LYS A 14 5.52 -8.16 -7.42
CA LYS A 14 5.89 -6.77 -7.71
C LYS A 14 6.96 -6.71 -8.79
N ARG A 15 8.03 -7.51 -8.64
CA ARG A 15 9.14 -7.54 -9.60
C ARG A 15 8.68 -8.00 -10.98
N ALA A 16 7.86 -9.05 -11.06
CA ALA A 16 7.29 -9.52 -12.31
C ALA A 16 6.43 -8.45 -12.99
N LEU A 17 5.65 -7.69 -12.21
CA LEU A 17 4.83 -6.59 -12.73
C LEU A 17 5.69 -5.43 -13.25
N GLN A 18 6.77 -5.06 -12.54
CA GLN A 18 7.74 -4.07 -13.00
C GLN A 18 8.42 -4.52 -14.30
N ASP A 19 8.92 -5.76 -14.36
CA ASP A 19 9.58 -6.31 -15.54
C ASP A 19 8.62 -6.35 -16.75
N HIS A 20 7.35 -6.71 -16.52
CA HIS A 20 6.32 -6.67 -17.55
C HIS A 20 6.05 -5.23 -18.01
N LEU A 21 5.82 -4.30 -17.08
CA LEU A 21 5.54 -2.90 -17.38
C LEU A 21 6.69 -2.27 -18.18
N GLN A 22 7.94 -2.46 -17.77
CA GLN A 22 9.12 -1.94 -18.47
C GLN A 22 9.20 -2.38 -19.93
N LYS A 23 8.79 -3.63 -20.24
CA LYS A 23 8.73 -4.14 -21.62
C LYS A 23 7.63 -3.48 -22.45
N SER A 24 6.59 -2.94 -21.80
CA SER A 24 5.47 -2.26 -22.46
C SER A 24 5.67 -0.74 -22.59
N LEU A 25 6.69 -0.14 -21.95
CA LEU A 25 6.96 1.30 -22.06
C LEU A 25 7.53 1.61 -23.46
N ARG A 26 6.78 2.37 -24.26
CA ARG A 26 7.20 2.73 -25.64
C ARG A 26 7.55 4.20 -25.82
N THR A 27 6.96 5.08 -25.03
CA THR A 27 7.13 6.54 -25.18
C THR A 27 8.05 7.09 -24.09
N GLY A 28 8.69 8.24 -24.35
CA GLY A 28 9.46 8.95 -23.32
C GLY A 28 8.61 9.33 -22.11
N GLU A 29 7.35 9.72 -22.34
CA GLU A 29 6.39 10.03 -21.28
C GLU A 29 6.10 8.83 -20.38
N ASP A 30 5.98 7.62 -20.95
CA ASP A 30 5.78 6.40 -20.17
C ASP A 30 6.96 6.12 -19.24
N TRP A 31 8.18 6.33 -19.74
CA TRP A 31 9.40 6.20 -18.95
C TRP A 31 9.49 7.24 -17.84
N ASP A 32 9.09 8.48 -18.11
CA ASP A 32 9.10 9.55 -17.12
C ASP A 32 8.06 9.31 -16.02
N ARG A 33 6.83 8.89 -16.38
CA ARG A 33 5.80 8.47 -15.41
C ARG A 33 6.26 7.29 -14.58
N TYR A 34 6.85 6.26 -15.19
CA TYR A 34 7.40 5.11 -14.47
C TYR A 34 8.48 5.52 -13.47
N LYS A 35 9.43 6.38 -13.87
CA LYS A 35 10.47 6.91 -12.98
C LYS A 35 9.91 7.79 -11.87
N ALA A 36 8.86 8.56 -12.15
CA ALA A 36 8.18 9.37 -11.15
C ALA A 36 7.55 8.50 -10.06
N ILE A 37 6.87 7.41 -10.43
CA ILE A 37 6.30 6.43 -9.48
C ILE A 37 7.40 5.86 -8.57
N LEU A 38 8.53 5.44 -9.14
CA LEU A 38 9.66 4.92 -8.36
C LEU A 38 10.20 5.97 -7.37
N ARG A 39 10.50 7.17 -7.86
CA ARG A 39 11.07 8.25 -7.04
C ARG A 39 10.14 8.66 -5.90
N ASP A 40 8.84 8.81 -6.18
CA ASP A 40 7.86 9.17 -5.15
C ASP A 40 7.74 8.07 -4.09
N THR A 41 7.65 6.81 -4.53
CA THR A 41 7.59 5.67 -3.61
C THR A 41 8.83 5.59 -2.72
N ASP A 42 10.03 5.71 -3.29
CA ASP A 42 11.29 5.69 -2.54
C ASP A 42 11.36 6.86 -1.54
N ALA A 43 10.95 8.07 -1.95
CA ALA A 43 10.91 9.23 -1.08
C ALA A 43 9.93 9.02 0.10
N ARG A 44 8.74 8.46 -0.15
CA ARG A 44 7.74 8.13 0.88
C ARG A 44 8.24 7.06 1.85
N LEU A 45 8.88 6.00 1.35
CA LEU A 45 9.47 4.95 2.19
C LEU A 45 10.59 5.50 3.07
N MET A 46 11.50 6.31 2.51
CA MET A 46 12.57 6.95 3.28
C MET A 46 12.01 7.92 4.32
N SER A 47 11.00 8.71 3.95
CA SER A 47 10.32 9.62 4.87
C SER A 47 9.67 8.89 6.04
N GLU A 48 8.92 7.80 5.79
CA GLU A 48 8.33 6.99 6.86
C GLU A 48 9.40 6.30 7.70
N GLN A 49 10.50 5.82 7.12
CA GLN A 49 11.60 5.22 7.88
C GLN A 49 12.27 6.22 8.83
N VAL A 50 12.47 7.46 8.37
CA VAL A 50 13.02 8.55 9.18
C VAL A 50 12.03 8.96 10.26
N ALA A 51 10.76 9.17 9.92
CA ALA A 51 9.71 9.51 10.87
C ALA A 51 9.52 8.41 11.93
N TYR A 52 9.57 7.14 11.53
CA TYR A 52 9.49 6.00 12.44
C TYR A 52 10.59 6.04 13.49
N LYS A 53 11.85 6.25 13.06
CA LYS A 53 13.00 6.33 13.98
C LYS A 53 12.92 7.56 14.89
N ARG A 54 12.58 8.71 14.33
CA ARG A 54 12.47 9.98 15.07
C ARG A 54 11.37 9.94 16.12
N ASP A 55 10.22 9.40 15.76
CA ASP A 55 9.00 9.46 16.57
C ASP A 55 8.78 8.18 17.40
N PHE A 56 9.73 7.23 17.37
CA PHE A 56 9.56 5.90 17.98
C PHE A 56 9.19 5.96 19.46
N SER A 57 9.90 6.79 20.24
CA SER A 57 9.66 6.93 21.69
C SER A 57 8.27 7.50 21.98
N GLN A 58 7.81 8.47 21.19
CA GLN A 58 6.48 9.03 21.29
C GLN A 58 5.41 7.99 20.92
N ARG A 59 5.58 7.29 19.78
CA ARG A 59 4.67 6.22 19.34
C ARG A 59 4.58 5.10 20.38
N MET A 60 5.69 4.76 21.04
CA MET A 60 5.72 3.82 22.15
C MET A 60 4.90 4.30 23.35
N ALA A 61 5.06 5.57 23.77
CA ALA A 61 4.28 6.13 24.88
C ALA A 61 2.78 6.14 24.56
N GLU A 62 2.39 6.54 23.35
CA GLU A 62 1.01 6.52 22.88
C GLU A 62 0.45 5.09 22.85
N ALA A 63 1.20 4.11 22.32
CA ALA A 63 0.80 2.71 22.30
C ALA A 63 0.60 2.13 23.71
N LYS A 64 1.49 2.47 24.67
CA LYS A 64 1.34 2.08 26.08
C LYS A 64 0.05 2.64 26.67
N GLN A 65 -0.26 3.92 26.42
CA GLN A 65 -1.50 4.53 26.90
C GLN A 65 -2.75 3.85 26.32
N VAL A 66 -2.73 3.51 25.02
CA VAL A 66 -3.84 2.81 24.37
C VAL A 66 -4.02 1.41 24.97
N ILE A 67 -2.94 0.65 25.14
CA ILE A 67 -3.00 -0.70 25.74
C ILE A 67 -3.52 -0.62 27.18
N LEU A 68 -3.04 0.32 27.98
CA LEU A 68 -3.53 0.50 29.35
C LEU A 68 -5.02 0.83 29.37
N ARG A 69 -5.54 1.65 28.44
CA ARG A 69 -6.98 1.91 28.30
C ARG A 69 -7.77 0.68 27.88
N GLU A 70 -7.24 -0.11 26.94
CA GLU A 70 -7.86 -1.36 26.45
C GLU A 70 -7.91 -2.44 27.55
N GLU A 71 -6.81 -2.60 28.31
CA GLU A 71 -6.69 -3.64 29.36
C GLU A 71 -7.40 -3.27 30.65
N SER A 72 -7.39 -2.00 31.04
CA SER A 72 -8.05 -1.58 32.27
C SER A 72 -9.58 -1.67 32.14
N GLY A 73 -10.16 -1.61 30.94
CA GLY A 73 -11.61 -1.66 30.71
C GLY A 73 -12.43 -0.59 31.45
N VAL A 74 -11.73 0.30 32.17
CA VAL A 74 -12.24 1.23 33.17
C VAL A 74 -11.92 2.62 32.64
N ARG A 75 -12.96 3.43 32.42
CA ARG A 75 -12.77 4.86 32.18
C ARG A 75 -11.93 5.42 33.33
N LEU A 76 -10.95 6.27 33.02
CA LEU A 76 -10.01 6.86 34.00
C LEU A 76 -10.69 7.44 35.27
N ASP A 77 -11.99 7.74 35.22
CA ASP A 77 -12.81 8.26 36.32
C ASP A 77 -13.36 7.21 37.31
N GLN A 78 -13.06 5.92 37.16
CA GLN A 78 -13.54 4.89 38.09
C GLN A 78 -12.39 4.27 38.91
N PRO A 79 -12.53 4.21 40.25
CA PRO A 79 -11.52 3.56 41.09
C PRO A 79 -11.43 2.07 40.76
N LEU A 80 -10.21 1.55 40.65
CA LEU A 80 -9.96 0.13 40.37
C LEU A 80 -10.64 -0.74 41.44
N PRO A 81 -11.33 -1.83 41.04
CA PRO A 81 -11.93 -2.75 42.01
C PRO A 81 -10.84 -3.41 42.88
N PRO A 82 -11.11 -3.65 44.17
CA PRO A 82 -10.16 -4.30 45.07
C PRO A 82 -9.84 -5.71 44.54
N GLY A 83 -8.55 -5.99 44.32
CA GLY A 83 -8.07 -7.22 43.70
C GLY A 83 -7.72 -7.12 42.21
N ALA A 84 -7.95 -5.95 41.58
CA ALA A 84 -7.42 -5.69 40.25
C ALA A 84 -5.89 -5.90 40.25
N GLN A 85 -5.41 -6.76 39.34
CA GLN A 85 -3.98 -6.96 39.16
C GLN A 85 -3.35 -5.58 38.91
N LYS A 86 -2.52 -5.11 39.84
CA LYS A 86 -1.57 -4.05 39.54
C LYS A 86 -0.90 -4.49 38.24
N HIS A 87 -0.88 -3.65 37.20
CA HIS A 87 -0.12 -3.91 35.98
C HIS A 87 1.37 -4.04 36.39
N SER A 88 1.77 -5.20 36.87
CA SER A 88 3.05 -5.40 37.58
C SER A 88 4.15 -5.83 36.64
N ASP A 89 3.87 -5.88 35.34
CA ASP A 89 4.80 -6.34 34.33
C ASP A 89 4.98 -5.24 33.29
N ALA A 90 5.73 -4.20 33.70
CA ALA A 90 6.12 -3.09 32.82
C ALA A 90 6.83 -3.62 31.56
N ASP A 91 7.58 -4.72 31.68
CA ASP A 91 8.25 -5.36 30.56
C ASP A 91 7.25 -5.98 29.58
N ALA A 92 6.14 -6.55 30.06
CA ALA A 92 5.08 -7.05 29.19
C ALA A 92 4.36 -5.91 28.46
N LEU A 93 4.09 -4.79 29.12
CA LEU A 93 3.50 -3.61 28.49
C LEU A 93 4.41 -3.04 27.40
N ASP A 94 5.71 -2.97 27.67
CA ASP A 94 6.71 -2.47 26.72
C ASP A 94 6.83 -3.38 25.49
N ARG A 95 6.82 -4.70 25.68
CA ARG A 95 6.77 -5.67 24.57
C ARG A 95 5.52 -5.49 23.71
N LYS A 96 4.33 -5.38 24.34
CA LYS A 96 3.07 -5.19 23.60
C LYS A 96 3.05 -3.87 22.83
N ALA A 97 3.50 -2.78 23.46
CA ALA A 97 3.61 -1.48 22.81
C ALA A 97 4.57 -1.54 21.62
N GLY A 98 5.74 -2.17 21.78
CA GLY A 98 6.71 -2.37 20.70
C GLY A 98 6.13 -3.13 19.51
N ILE A 99 5.43 -4.24 19.78
CA ILE A 99 4.75 -5.01 18.72
C ILE A 99 3.74 -4.13 17.98
N ARG A 100 2.93 -3.35 18.69
CA ARG A 100 1.91 -2.49 18.07
C ARG A 100 2.52 -1.38 17.22
N VAL A 101 3.57 -0.73 17.73
CA VAL A 101 4.31 0.31 17.00
C VAL A 101 4.94 -0.26 15.73
N GLN A 102 5.52 -1.46 15.80
CA GLN A 102 6.08 -2.13 14.62
C GLN A 102 4.98 -2.48 13.61
N GLN A 103 3.86 -3.06 14.06
CA GLN A 103 2.72 -3.39 13.18
C GLN A 103 2.15 -2.16 12.48
N ASP A 104 2.02 -1.03 13.16
CA ASP A 104 1.54 0.20 12.56
C ASP A 104 2.52 0.77 11.54
N HIS A 105 3.83 0.66 11.79
CA HIS A 105 4.85 1.00 10.81
C HIS A 105 4.77 0.08 9.57
N ASP A 106 4.70 -1.23 9.78
CA ASP A 106 4.60 -2.22 8.71
C ASP A 106 3.33 -1.99 7.85
N ARG A 107 2.21 -1.62 8.48
CA ARG A 107 0.97 -1.24 7.78
C ARG A 107 1.16 -0.01 6.90
N ARG A 108 1.85 1.03 7.38
CA ARG A 108 2.14 2.24 6.60
C ARG A 108 3.05 1.93 5.41
N VAL A 109 4.09 1.13 5.63
CA VAL A 109 4.98 0.65 4.56
C VAL A 109 4.20 -0.17 3.53
N ALA A 110 3.33 -1.08 3.98
CA ALA A 110 2.49 -1.88 3.10
C ALA A 110 1.52 -1.01 2.28
N ALA A 111 0.96 0.05 2.87
CA ALA A 111 0.11 1.00 2.15
C ALA A 111 0.88 1.73 1.04
N ILE A 112 2.10 2.21 1.32
CA ILE A 112 2.96 2.84 0.31
C ILE A 112 3.26 1.87 -0.85
N LYS A 113 3.62 0.62 -0.53
CA LYS A 113 3.86 -0.42 -1.55
C LYS A 113 2.60 -0.75 -2.35
N LYS A 114 1.42 -0.71 -1.75
CA LYS A 114 0.15 -0.93 -2.45
C LYS A 114 -0.13 0.21 -3.43
N ASP A 115 0.03 1.46 -3.00
CA ASP A 115 -0.15 2.63 -3.87
C ASP A 115 0.76 2.57 -5.10
N GLU A 116 2.02 2.14 -4.92
CA GLU A 116 2.96 1.91 -6.03
C GLU A 116 2.44 0.87 -7.04
N LEU A 117 1.93 -0.27 -6.55
CA LEU A 117 1.36 -1.31 -7.42
C LEU A 117 0.13 -0.81 -8.17
N ASP A 118 -0.73 -0.05 -7.51
CA ASP A 118 -1.94 0.53 -8.13
C ASP A 118 -1.56 1.60 -9.18
N ALA A 119 -0.49 2.37 -8.95
CA ALA A 119 0.06 3.29 -9.93
C ALA A 119 0.63 2.55 -11.16
N TYR A 120 1.35 1.44 -10.98
CA TYR A 120 1.83 0.63 -12.10
C TYR A 120 0.70 0.00 -12.92
N ARG A 121 -0.35 -0.47 -12.25
CA ARG A 121 -1.54 -1.01 -12.93
C ARG A 121 -2.24 0.06 -13.76
N SER A 122 -2.35 1.27 -13.20
CA SER A 122 -2.93 2.42 -13.90
C SER A 122 -2.12 2.77 -15.16
N LEU A 123 -0.79 2.87 -15.04
CA LEU A 123 0.09 3.11 -16.19
C LEU A 123 -0.01 1.99 -17.25
N THR A 124 -0.08 0.73 -16.81
CA THR A 124 -0.27 -0.41 -17.71
C THR A 124 -1.61 -0.32 -18.46
N ALA A 125 -2.68 0.07 -17.78
CA ALA A 125 -4.01 0.23 -18.38
C ALA A 125 -4.02 1.36 -19.42
N GLU A 126 -3.39 2.49 -19.12
CA GLU A 126 -3.25 3.61 -20.06
C GLU A 126 -2.47 3.21 -21.31
N ILE A 127 -1.33 2.50 -21.15
CA ILE A 127 -0.55 1.98 -22.29
C ILE A 127 -1.43 1.07 -23.15
N ARG A 128 -2.14 0.12 -22.53
CA ARG A 128 -3.04 -0.80 -23.24
C ARG A 128 -4.17 -0.09 -23.95
N GLN A 129 -4.76 0.96 -23.37
CA GLN A 129 -5.81 1.74 -24.02
C GLN A 129 -5.31 2.45 -25.28
N ARG A 130 -4.07 2.93 -25.29
CA ARG A 130 -3.46 3.52 -26.49
C ARG A 130 -3.08 2.48 -27.55
N GLU A 131 -2.69 1.28 -27.11
CA GLU A 131 -2.36 0.17 -28.01
C GLU A 131 -3.59 -0.59 -28.53
N ALA A 132 -4.74 -0.45 -27.87
CA ALA A 132 -5.98 -1.06 -28.33
C ALA A 132 -6.33 -0.44 -29.70
N PRO A 133 -6.49 -1.26 -30.75
CA PRO A 133 -7.01 -0.74 -32.01
C PRO A 133 -8.39 -0.17 -31.71
N GLU A 134 -8.56 1.14 -31.94
CA GLU A 134 -9.89 1.74 -31.91
C GLU A 134 -10.84 0.84 -32.69
N HIS A 135 -12.05 0.62 -32.16
CA HIS A 135 -13.19 0.05 -32.87
C HIS A 135 -13.58 0.95 -34.08
N ARG A 136 -12.67 1.12 -35.04
CA ARG A 136 -12.74 2.10 -36.12
C ARG A 136 -13.37 1.56 -37.41
N LEU A 137 -13.83 0.32 -37.46
CA LEU A 137 -14.23 -0.28 -38.76
C LEU A 137 -15.52 -1.11 -38.78
N SER A 138 -16.28 -1.24 -37.70
CA SER A 138 -17.54 -2.01 -37.73
C SER A 138 -18.81 -1.20 -38.02
N GLN A 139 -18.73 0.12 -38.26
CA GLN A 139 -19.92 0.95 -38.57
C GLN A 139 -20.00 1.48 -40.01
N GLN A 140 -19.05 1.20 -40.90
CA GLN A 140 -19.02 1.80 -42.25
C GLN A 140 -19.38 0.87 -43.42
N PHE A 141 -19.80 -0.37 -43.17
CA PHE A 141 -20.26 -1.29 -44.23
C PHE A 141 -21.78 -1.34 -44.44
N ASP A 142 -22.57 -0.50 -43.76
CA ASP A 142 -23.97 -0.27 -44.12
C ASP A 142 -24.07 0.75 -45.26
N HIS A 143 -23.74 0.32 -46.48
CA HIS A 143 -24.18 0.98 -47.71
C HIS A 143 -25.25 0.11 -48.37
N PRO A 144 -26.55 0.41 -48.19
CA PRO A 144 -27.56 -0.17 -49.06
C PRO A 144 -27.35 0.43 -50.46
N GLY A 145 -26.78 -0.38 -51.37
CA GLY A 145 -26.56 0.01 -52.76
C GLY A 145 -27.85 0.51 -53.43
N PRO A 146 -27.76 1.40 -54.42
CA PRO A 146 -28.94 2.02 -55.02
C PRO A 146 -29.80 0.96 -55.70
N LYS A 147 -31.06 0.83 -55.25
CA LYS A 147 -32.07 0.01 -55.92
C LYS A 147 -32.35 0.64 -57.29
N ARG A 148 -31.90 -0.03 -58.36
CA ARG A 148 -32.35 0.24 -59.72
C ARG A 148 -33.83 -0.16 -59.83
N SER A 149 -34.70 0.83 -59.98
CA SER A 149 -36.09 0.62 -60.40
C SER A 149 -36.15 0.58 -61.92
N GLN A 150 -36.84 -0.45 -62.44
CA GLN A 150 -37.31 -0.55 -63.82
C GLN A 150 -38.49 0.39 -64.05
#